data_AF-A0A081GI57-F1
#
_entry.id   AF-A0A081GI57-F1
#
_cell.length_a   1.000
_cell.length_b   1.000
_cell.length_c   1.000
_cell.angle_alpha   90.00
_cell.angle_beta   90.00
_cell.angle_gamma   90.00
#
_symmetry.space_group_name_H-M   'P 1'
#
loop_
_entity.id
_entity.type
_entity.pdbx_description
1 polymer ?
#
loop_
_entity_poly.entity_id
_entity_poly.type
_entity_poly.pdbx_seq_one_letter_code
_entity_poly.pdbx_strand_id
1 'polypeptide(L)'
;MTKLSPSLRRRLVVLAVLAVAAIAVALVLNLRHQQRQRRIAACRQQRSEIGRFRKDSFDAQLTAMRRMRLNPDQEATLRRVDREAYVRYVQAFGEQVDKVATAGDRLGEMVDAYRAGDCLAVE
;
A
#
# COMPACT_ATOMS: atom_id res chain seq x y z
N MET A 1 -30.90 33.27 -50.66
CA MET A 1 -31.20 32.88 -49.25
C MET A 1 -31.90 31.53 -49.26
N THR A 2 -31.15 30.44 -49.10
CA THR A 2 -31.69 29.07 -49.09
C THR A 2 -32.47 28.84 -47.80
N LYS A 3 -33.81 28.91 -47.86
CA LYS A 3 -34.69 28.55 -46.74
C LYS A 3 -34.58 27.05 -46.50
N LEU A 4 -33.87 26.64 -45.44
CA LEU A 4 -33.85 25.24 -45.01
C LEU A 4 -35.27 24.75 -44.73
N SER A 5 -35.62 23.57 -45.25
CA SER A 5 -36.93 22.98 -44.97
C SER A 5 -37.08 22.71 -43.46
N PRO A 6 -38.28 22.89 -42.89
CA PRO A 6 -38.51 22.78 -41.45
C PRO A 6 -38.15 21.39 -40.89
N SER A 7 -38.24 20.34 -41.71
CA SER A 7 -37.82 18.97 -41.34
C SER A 7 -36.30 18.84 -41.24
N LEU A 8 -35.53 19.50 -42.11
CA LEU A 8 -34.06 19.49 -42.09
C LEU A 8 -33.52 20.25 -40.88
N ARG A 9 -34.13 21.39 -40.57
CA ARG A 9 -33.78 22.21 -39.41
C ARG A 9 -33.98 21.45 -38.09
N ARG A 10 -35.08 20.69 -37.98
CA ARG A 10 -35.37 19.84 -36.82
C ARG A 10 -34.36 18.71 -36.65
N ARG A 11 -33.98 18.05 -37.75
CA ARG A 11 -32.94 16.99 -37.74
C ARG A 11 -31.57 17.54 -37.32
N LEU A 12 -31.19 18.72 -37.81
CA LEU A 12 -29.94 19.39 -37.40
C LEU A 12 -29.93 19.74 -35.91
N VAL A 13 -31.05 20.23 -35.37
CA VAL A 13 -31.16 20.52 -33.93
C VAL A 13 -31.02 19.24 -33.10
N VAL A 14 -31.66 18.14 -33.50
CA VAL A 14 -31.53 16.85 -32.81
C VAL A 14 -30.08 16.35 -32.84
N LEU A 15 -29.41 16.42 -33.99
CA LEU A 15 -28.00 16.05 -34.11
C LEU A 15 -27.09 16.91 -33.23
N ALA A 16 -27.34 18.22 -33.16
CA ALA A 16 -26.58 19.11 -32.30
C ALA A 16 -26.74 18.75 -30.81
N VAL A 17 -27.97 18.46 -30.37
CA VAL A 17 -28.25 18.04 -28.98
C VAL A 17 -27.57 16.70 -28.67
N LEU A 18 -27.63 15.73 -29.58
CA LEU A 18 -26.96 14.44 -29.42
C LEU A 18 -25.42 14.59 -29.37
N ALA A 19 -24.84 15.46 -30.20
CA ALA A 19 -23.41 15.75 -30.18
C ALA A 19 -22.97 16.35 -28.85
N VAL A 20 -23.73 17.32 -28.31
CA VAL A 20 -23.45 17.92 -26.99
C VAL A 20 -23.56 16.88 -25.87
N ALA A 21 -24.59 16.03 -25.90
CA ALA A 21 -24.75 14.96 -24.91
C ALA A 21 -23.58 13.96 -24.96
N ALA A 22 -23.15 13.55 -26.16
CA ALA A 22 -22.03 12.64 -26.33
C ALA A 22 -20.71 13.25 -25.79
N ILE A 23 -20.45 14.53 -26.04
CA ILE A 23 -19.27 15.23 -25.52
C ILE A 23 -19.32 15.30 -23.99
N ALA A 24 -20.48 15.61 -23.40
CA ALA A 24 -20.65 15.64 -21.94
C ALA A 24 -20.38 14.27 -21.30
N VAL A 25 -20.92 13.20 -21.89
CA VAL A 25 -20.68 11.83 -21.43
C VAL A 25 -19.20 11.45 -21.55
N ALA A 26 -18.57 11.75 -22.68
CA ALA A 26 -17.13 11.48 -22.89
C ALA A 26 -16.26 12.22 -21.87
N LEU A 27 -16.58 13.48 -21.56
CA LEU A 27 -15.88 14.27 -20.54
C LEU A 27 -16.01 13.62 -19.15
N VAL A 28 -17.22 13.23 -18.75
CA VAL A 28 -17.48 12.57 -17.47
C VAL A 28 -16.73 11.23 -17.37
N LEU A 29 -16.74 10.44 -18.44
CA LEU A 29 -16.00 9.17 -18.50
C LEU A 29 -14.49 9.40 -18.40
N ASN A 30 -13.95 10.42 -19.08
CA ASN A 30 -12.53 10.75 -19.01
C ASN A 30 -12.12 11.20 -17.59
N LEU A 31 -12.93 12.04 -16.93
CA LEU A 31 -12.68 12.47 -15.55
C LEU A 31 -12.68 11.27 -14.58
N ARG A 32 -13.66 10.37 -14.71
CA ARG A 32 -13.69 9.12 -13.92
C ARG A 32 -12.48 8.24 -14.21
N HIS A 33 -12.08 8.13 -15.47
CA HIS A 33 -10.90 7.35 -15.86
C HIS A 33 -9.63 7.92 -15.24
N GLN A 34 -9.42 9.24 -15.31
CA GLN A 34 -8.28 9.90 -14.68
C GLN A 34 -8.27 9.72 -13.18
N GLN A 35 -9.42 9.86 -12.50
CA GLN A 35 -9.50 9.61 -11.05
C GLN A 35 -9.15 8.16 -10.71
N ARG A 36 -9.64 7.20 -11.49
CA ARG A 36 -9.30 5.78 -11.30
C ARG A 36 -7.81 5.53 -11.48
N GLN A 37 -7.19 6.09 -12.53
CA GLN A 37 -5.74 5.96 -12.76
C GLN A 37 -4.92 6.55 -11.61
N ARG A 38 -5.30 7.72 -11.09
CA ARG A 38 -4.65 8.33 -9.91
C ARG A 38 -4.74 7.42 -8.68
N ARG A 39 -5.92 6.82 -8.44
CA ARG A 39 -6.11 5.84 -7.35
C ARG A 39 -5.23 4.61 -7.53
N ILE A 40 -5.21 4.01 -8.72
CA ILE A 40 -4.35 2.86 -9.04
C ILE A 40 -2.87 3.21 -8.77
N ALA A 41 -2.41 4.37 -9.22
CA ALA A 41 -1.04 4.81 -9.01
C ALA A 41 -0.71 4.98 -7.53
N ALA A 42 -1.60 5.62 -6.75
CA ALA A 42 -1.44 5.77 -5.31
C ALA A 42 -1.38 4.41 -4.57
N CYS A 43 -2.26 3.47 -4.92
CA CYS A 43 -2.25 2.13 -4.37
C CYS A 43 -0.95 1.37 -4.71
N ARG A 44 -0.48 1.45 -5.96
CA ARG A 44 0.82 0.85 -6.34
C ARG A 44 1.99 1.45 -5.56
N GLN A 45 1.97 2.76 -5.36
CA GLN A 45 2.98 3.45 -4.56
C GLN A 45 2.97 2.94 -3.12
N GLN A 46 1.80 2.91 -2.46
CA GLN A 46 1.67 2.37 -1.10
C GLN A 46 2.12 0.91 -1.00
N ARG A 47 1.74 0.06 -1.96
CA ARG A 47 2.20 -1.34 -2.01
C ARG A 47 3.72 -1.42 -2.11
N SER A 48 4.34 -0.56 -2.92
CA SER A 48 5.80 -0.50 -3.02
C SER A 48 6.45 -0.04 -1.72
N GLU A 49 5.87 0.97 -1.05
CA GLU A 49 6.35 1.47 0.24
C GLU A 49 6.25 0.40 1.34
N ILE A 50 5.11 -0.32 1.43
CA ILE A 50 4.93 -1.48 2.32
C ILE A 50 5.99 -2.54 2.04
N GLY A 51 6.20 -2.88 0.77
CA GLY A 51 7.19 -3.88 0.37
C GLY A 51 8.62 -3.50 0.75
N ARG A 52 8.99 -2.22 0.56
CA ARG A 52 10.30 -1.69 0.98
C ARG A 52 10.44 -1.72 2.50
N PHE A 53 9.45 -1.20 3.23
CA PHE A 53 9.49 -1.19 4.69
C PHE A 53 9.60 -2.60 5.27
N ARG A 54 8.82 -3.56 4.75
CA ARG A 54 8.92 -4.96 5.14
C ARG A 54 10.33 -5.49 4.97
N LYS A 55 10.94 -5.30 3.79
CA LYS A 55 12.26 -5.85 3.49
C LYS A 55 13.37 -5.16 4.27
N ASP A 56 13.36 -3.83 4.29
CA ASP A 56 14.48 -3.03 4.75
C ASP A 56 14.45 -2.80 6.27
N SER A 57 13.26 -2.88 6.89
CA SER A 57 13.09 -2.70 8.34
C SER A 57 12.70 -4.00 9.03
N PHE A 58 11.53 -4.56 8.72
CA PHE A 58 11.01 -5.73 9.46
C PHE A 58 11.87 -6.99 9.27
N ASP A 59 12.09 -7.42 8.02
CA ASP A 59 12.85 -8.63 7.70
C ASP A 59 14.31 -8.51 8.14
N ALA A 60 14.90 -7.31 8.05
CA ALA A 60 16.24 -7.03 8.53
C ALA A 60 16.36 -7.22 10.05
N GLN A 61 15.44 -6.63 10.83
CA GLN A 61 15.41 -6.78 12.28
C GLN A 61 15.11 -8.22 12.72
N LEU A 62 14.19 -8.89 12.03
CA LEU A 62 13.85 -10.29 12.28
C LEU A 62 15.05 -11.21 12.02
N THR A 63 15.81 -10.93 10.96
CA THR A 63 17.05 -11.66 10.66
C THR A 63 18.11 -11.43 11.73
N ALA A 64 18.29 -10.20 12.20
CA ALA A 64 19.21 -9.90 13.29
C ALA A 64 18.82 -10.64 14.59
N MET A 65 17.53 -10.61 14.96
CA MET A 65 17.01 -11.35 16.11
C MET A 65 17.27 -12.86 15.99
N ARG A 66 16.99 -13.45 14.81
CA ARG A 66 17.24 -14.89 14.56
C ARG A 66 18.70 -15.27 14.71
N ARG A 67 19.63 -14.40 14.29
CA ARG A 67 21.08 -14.63 14.45
C ARG A 67 21.55 -14.58 15.90
N MET A 68 20.85 -13.83 16.75
CA MET A 68 21.15 -13.77 18.19
C MET A 68 20.54 -14.93 18.98
N ARG A 69 19.60 -15.69 18.41
CA ARG A 69 18.91 -16.74 19.15
C ARG A 69 19.88 -17.87 19.51
N LEU A 70 20.05 -18.10 20.81
CA LEU A 70 20.78 -19.25 21.32
C LEU A 70 19.87 -20.48 21.32
N ASN A 71 20.46 -21.66 21.13
CA ASN A 71 19.75 -22.90 21.40
C ASN A 71 19.69 -23.16 22.93
N PRO A 72 18.82 -24.07 23.41
CA PRO A 72 18.64 -24.29 24.85
C PRO A 72 19.92 -24.68 25.59
N ASP A 73 20.80 -25.46 24.95
CA ASP A 73 22.07 -25.92 25.55
C ASP A 73 23.09 -24.79 25.68
N GLN A 74 23.19 -23.92 24.66
CA GLN A 74 24.00 -22.70 24.68
C GLN A 74 23.49 -21.73 25.75
N GLU A 75 22.18 -21.55 25.85
CA GLU A 75 21.58 -20.70 26.86
C GLU A 75 21.86 -21.22 28.28
N ALA A 76 21.66 -22.52 28.51
CA ALA A 76 21.94 -23.16 29.79
C ALA A 76 23.44 -23.09 30.15
N THR A 77 24.32 -23.27 29.16
CA THR A 77 25.77 -23.17 29.36
C THR A 77 26.19 -21.75 29.70
N LEU A 78 25.73 -20.75 28.93
CA LEU A 78 26.03 -19.34 29.18
C LEU A 78 25.54 -18.92 30.57
N ARG A 79 24.33 -19.32 30.95
CA ARG A 79 23.75 -19.04 32.27
C ARG A 79 24.58 -19.62 33.43
N ARG A 80 25.21 -20.79 33.22
CA ARG A 80 26.04 -21.46 34.25
C ARG A 80 27.46 -20.91 34.32
N VAL A 81 28.07 -20.65 33.17
CA VAL A 81 29.49 -20.30 33.06
C VAL A 81 29.73 -18.81 33.30
N ASP A 82 28.85 -17.94 32.80
CA ASP A 82 28.98 -16.48 32.93
C ASP A 82 27.60 -15.83 33.04
N ARG A 83 27.17 -15.63 34.29
CA ARG A 83 25.85 -15.05 34.60
C ARG A 83 25.73 -13.60 34.14
N GLU A 84 26.81 -12.82 34.17
CA GLU A 84 26.78 -11.42 33.72
C GLU A 84 26.67 -11.34 32.19
N ALA A 85 27.39 -12.19 31.45
CA ALA A 85 27.21 -12.32 30.01
C ALA A 85 25.80 -12.79 29.64
N TYR A 86 25.22 -13.71 30.40
CA TYR A 86 23.83 -14.12 30.20
C TYR A 86 22.83 -12.96 30.39
N VAL A 87 22.99 -12.13 31.43
CA VAL A 87 22.12 -10.96 31.65
C VAL A 87 22.23 -9.97 30.49
N ARG A 88 23.46 -9.65 30.04
CA ARG A 88 23.69 -8.77 28.88
C ARG A 88 23.08 -9.35 27.60
N TYR A 89 23.17 -10.66 27.41
CA TYR A 89 22.53 -11.35 26.30
C TYR A 89 21.02 -11.19 26.32
N VAL A 90 20.37 -11.49 27.45
CA VAL A 90 18.91 -11.38 27.60
C VAL A 90 18.45 -9.95 27.34
N GLN A 91 19.16 -8.95 27.87
CA GLN A 91 18.84 -7.55 27.62
C GLN A 91 18.94 -7.20 26.13
N ALA A 92 20.07 -7.50 25.48
CA ALA A 92 20.26 -7.20 24.07
C ALA A 92 19.27 -7.96 23.15
N PHE A 93 18.97 -9.21 23.48
CA PHE A 93 17.98 -10.00 22.76
C PHE A 93 16.57 -9.42 22.95
N GLY A 94 16.21 -9.02 24.16
CA GLY A 94 14.94 -8.34 24.47
C GLY A 94 14.78 -7.03 23.68
N GLU A 95 15.80 -6.17 23.69
CA GLU A 95 15.79 -4.93 22.88
C GLU A 95 15.61 -5.22 21.38
N GLN A 96 16.17 -6.32 20.88
CA GLN A 96 16.00 -6.71 19.49
C GLN A 96 14.59 -7.27 19.22
N VAL A 97 13.99 -8.00 20.15
CA VAL A 97 12.58 -8.43 20.08
C VAL A 97 11.65 -7.23 20.02
N ASP A 98 11.87 -6.21 20.86
CA ASP A 98 11.05 -4.99 20.89
C ASP A 98 11.12 -4.21 19.59
N LYS A 99 12.31 -4.13 18.96
CA LYS A 99 12.46 -3.55 17.62
C LYS A 99 11.61 -4.29 16.59
N VAL A 100 11.70 -5.63 16.56
CA VAL A 100 10.92 -6.47 15.64
C VAL A 100 9.42 -6.30 15.87
N ALA A 101 8.97 -6.26 17.12
CA ALA A 101 7.58 -6.02 17.47
C ALA A 101 7.10 -4.65 16.96
N THR A 102 7.87 -3.59 17.24
CA THR A 102 7.56 -2.22 16.78
C THR A 102 7.50 -2.13 15.25
N ALA A 103 8.44 -2.77 14.54
CA ALA A 103 8.41 -2.82 13.08
C ALA A 103 7.24 -3.66 12.55
N GLY A 104 6.86 -4.73 13.26
CA GLY A 104 5.70 -5.55 12.96
C GLY A 104 4.39 -4.76 13.08
N ASP A 105 4.22 -4.03 14.18
CA ASP A 105 3.05 -3.17 14.42
C ASP A 105 2.95 -2.10 13.32
N ARG A 106 4.07 -1.43 13.01
CA ARG A 106 4.10 -0.42 11.96
C ARG A 106 3.78 -1.00 10.59
N LEU A 107 4.29 -2.20 10.27
CA LEU A 107 3.94 -2.88 9.03
C LEU A 107 2.44 -3.22 8.98
N GLY A 108 1.86 -3.64 10.11
CA GLY A 108 0.42 -3.85 10.28
C GLY A 108 -0.39 -2.60 9.97
N GLU A 109 -0.03 -1.46 10.58
CA GLU A 109 -0.67 -0.17 10.33
C GLU A 109 -0.64 0.23 8.85
N MET A 110 0.49 0.03 8.17
CA MET A 110 0.62 0.34 6.75
C MET A 110 -0.28 -0.56 5.89
N VAL A 111 -0.37 -1.85 6.23
CA VAL A 111 -1.25 -2.80 5.53
C VAL A 111 -2.72 -2.45 5.78
N ASP A 112 -3.10 -2.09 6.99
CA ASP A 112 -4.49 -1.73 7.31
C ASP A 112 -4.88 -0.41 6.64
N ALA A 113 -3.98 0.58 6.57
CA ALA A 113 -4.19 1.79 5.79
C ALA A 113 -4.38 1.49 4.29
N TYR A 114 -3.60 0.56 3.74
CA TYR A 114 -3.75 0.11 2.36
C TYR A 114 -5.10 -0.59 2.10
N ARG A 115 -5.57 -1.41 3.07
CA ARG A 115 -6.90 -2.04 3.01
C ARG A 115 -8.03 -1.02 3.10
N ALA A 116 -7.94 -0.08 4.04
CA ALA A 116 -8.94 0.97 4.25
C ALA A 116 -9.05 1.93 3.05
N GLY A 117 -7.99 2.08 2.26
CA GLY A 117 -8.00 2.84 1.00
C GLY A 117 -8.67 2.14 -0.19
N ASP A 118 -9.36 1.02 0.02
CA ASP A 118 -9.95 0.15 -1.01
C ASP A 118 -8.95 -0.34 -2.07
N CYS A 119 -7.65 -0.31 -1.79
CA CYS A 119 -6.63 -0.68 -2.77
C CYS A 119 -6.66 -2.17 -3.16
N LEU A 120 -7.30 -3.02 -2.36
CA LEU A 120 -7.53 -4.43 -2.68
C LEU A 120 -8.55 -4.66 -3.80
N ALA A 121 -9.49 -3.72 -4.00
CA ALA A 121 -10.50 -3.81 -5.06
C ALA A 121 -10.02 -3.23 -6.40
N VAL A 122 -8.78 -2.71 -6.42
CA VAL A 122 -8.19 -1.99 -7.56
C VAL A 122 -7.20 -2.87 -8.35
N GLU A 123 -6.77 -4.00 -7.78
CA GLU A 123 -5.99 -5.06 -8.44
C GLU A 123 -6.87 -6.06 -9.17
#